data_AF-A0A5U1RDM6-F1
#
_entry.id   AF-A0A5U1RDM6-F1
#
_cell.length_a   1.000
_cell.length_b   1.000
_cell.length_c   1.000
_cell.angle_alpha   90.00
_cell.angle_beta   90.00
_cell.angle_gamma   90.00
#
_symmetry.space_group_name_H-M   'P 1'
#
loop_
_entity.id
_entity.type
_entity.pdbx_description
1 polymer ?
#
loop_
_entity_poly.entity_id
_entity_poly.type
_entity_poly.pdbx_seq_one_letter_code
_entity_poly.pdbx_strand_id
1 'polypeptide(L)'
;MNRLSKTMMALIIGGASSLTLLNQFLHEEEGDRTHAYRDAGGVWTICKGLTHVDGKPVRKGMVLTPVQCDRLDREQEQKALALIDRIVKVSLTPPQKAGIASFCAWNIGLEKCEHSTFLRELNAGHRLVACAQIRR
;
A
#
# COMPACT_ATOMS: atom_id res chain seq x y z
N MET A 1 1.54 19.14 -3.33
CA MET A 1 1.11 18.35 -2.16
C MET A 1 -0.35 18.01 -2.37
N ASN A 2 -0.64 16.80 -2.89
CA ASN A 2 -2.04 16.37 -3.02
C ASN A 2 -2.61 16.30 -1.60
N ARG A 3 -3.65 17.09 -1.34
CA ARG A 3 -4.38 17.03 -0.08
C ARG A 3 -5.09 15.69 -0.03
N LEU A 4 -5.08 15.04 1.14
CA LEU A 4 -5.91 13.86 1.39
C LEU A 4 -7.37 14.17 1.03
N SER A 5 -8.09 13.21 0.47
CA SER A 5 -9.51 13.39 0.15
C SER A 5 -10.33 13.68 1.41
N LYS A 6 -11.54 14.24 1.23
CA LYS A 6 -12.49 14.43 2.35
C LYS A 6 -12.84 13.09 3.01
N THR A 7 -12.97 12.02 2.21
CA THR A 7 -13.25 10.67 2.69
C THR A 7 -12.11 10.15 3.57
N MET A 8 -10.87 10.29 3.10
CA MET A 8 -9.68 9.90 3.86
C MET A 8 -9.58 10.68 5.19
N MET A 9 -9.79 12.00 5.15
CA MET A 9 -9.79 12.82 6.37
C MET A 9 -10.87 12.37 7.36
N ALA A 10 -12.09 12.09 6.88
CA ALA A 10 -13.17 11.62 7.72
C ALA A 10 -12.85 10.28 8.39
N LEU A 11 -12.26 9.33 7.65
CA LEU A 11 -11.81 8.05 8.21
C LEU A 11 -10.72 8.22 9.28
N ILE A 12 -9.75 9.10 9.05
CA ILE A 12 -8.69 9.39 10.02
C ILE A 12 -9.28 9.99 11.30
N ILE A 13 -10.13 11.02 11.18
CA ILE A 13 -10.80 11.67 12.33
C ILE A 13 -11.70 10.67 13.06
N GLY A 14 -12.37 9.78 12.33
CA GLY A 14 -13.22 8.72 12.88
C GLY A 14 -12.45 7.54 13.51
N GLY A 15 -11.11 7.57 13.54
CA GLY A 15 -10.31 6.50 14.16
C GLY A 15 -10.32 5.18 13.40
N ALA A 16 -10.45 5.22 12.06
CA ALA A 16 -10.46 4.02 11.24
C ALA A 16 -9.17 3.20 11.37
N SER A 17 -9.29 1.89 11.15
CA SER A 17 -8.16 0.95 11.19
C SER A 17 -7.16 1.23 10.06
N SER A 18 -5.91 0.77 10.23
CA SER A 18 -4.88 0.88 9.17
C SER A 18 -5.28 0.13 7.89
N LEU A 19 -6.07 -0.95 8.00
CA LEU A 19 -6.57 -1.69 6.84
C LEU A 19 -7.58 -0.86 6.05
N THR A 20 -8.55 -0.25 6.73
CA THR A 20 -9.54 0.63 6.10
C THR A 20 -8.89 1.85 5.45
N LEU A 21 -7.93 2.46 6.14
CA LEU A 21 -7.18 3.61 5.61
C LEU A 21 -6.33 3.23 4.40
N LEU A 22 -5.63 2.09 4.45
CA LEU A 22 -4.84 1.61 3.31
C LEU A 22 -5.74 1.32 2.10
N ASN A 23 -6.84 0.61 2.30
CA ASN A 23 -7.80 0.28 1.24
C ASN A 23 -8.39 1.52 0.55
N GLN A 24 -8.75 2.54 1.33
CA GLN A 24 -9.24 3.82 0.80
C GLN A 24 -8.14 4.57 0.05
N PHE A 25 -6.91 4.59 0.58
CA PHE A 25 -5.80 5.30 -0.04
C PHE A 25 -5.45 4.69 -1.40
N LEU A 26 -5.38 3.36 -1.48
CA LEU A 26 -5.09 2.66 -2.72
C LEU A 26 -6.21 2.80 -3.74
N HIS A 27 -7.48 2.81 -3.31
CA HIS A 27 -8.59 3.15 -4.20
C HIS A 27 -8.40 4.53 -4.85
N GLU A 28 -7.99 5.53 -4.07
CA GLU A 28 -7.78 6.90 -4.57
C GLU A 28 -6.57 7.04 -5.49
N GLU A 29 -5.48 6.31 -5.23
CA GLU A 29 -4.23 6.42 -6.00
C GLU A 29 -4.19 5.48 -7.21
N GLU A 30 -4.65 4.24 -7.08
CA GLU A 30 -4.55 3.19 -8.12
C GLU A 30 -5.87 3.02 -8.91
N GLY A 31 -7.01 3.22 -8.23
CA GLY A 31 -8.35 2.92 -8.74
C GLY A 31 -8.70 1.43 -8.73
N ASP A 32 -9.97 1.12 -8.97
CA ASP A 32 -10.49 -0.25 -8.96
C ASP A 32 -10.65 -0.79 -10.39
N ARG A 33 -9.61 -1.47 -10.89
CA ARG A 33 -9.58 -1.94 -12.29
C ARG A 33 -9.77 -3.45 -12.39
N THR A 34 -10.97 -3.87 -12.79
CA THR A 34 -11.33 -5.29 -12.99
C THR A 34 -10.65 -5.92 -14.22
N HIS A 35 -10.05 -5.14 -15.10
CA HIS A 35 -9.31 -5.60 -16.27
C HIS A 35 -7.82 -5.32 -16.10
N ALA A 36 -6.98 -6.29 -16.46
CA ALA A 36 -5.54 -6.14 -16.40
C ALA A 36 -5.05 -4.97 -17.29
N TYR A 37 -4.19 -4.13 -16.72
CA TYR A 37 -3.59 -2.96 -17.36
C TYR A 37 -2.07 -2.98 -17.20
N ARG A 38 -1.37 -2.13 -17.95
CA ARG A 38 0.05 -1.87 -17.75
C ARG A 38 0.20 -0.67 -16.82
N ASP A 39 0.93 -0.84 -15.72
CA ASP A 39 1.33 0.28 -14.87
C ASP A 39 2.42 1.15 -15.54
N ALA A 40 2.86 2.20 -14.85
CA ALA A 40 3.90 3.10 -15.35
C ALA A 40 5.25 2.41 -15.59
N GLY A 41 5.52 1.29 -14.89
CA GLY A 41 6.71 0.46 -15.08
C GLY A 41 6.56 -0.59 -16.18
N GLY A 42 5.39 -0.67 -16.83
CA GLY A 42 5.10 -1.67 -17.85
C GLY A 42 4.86 -3.07 -17.29
N VAL A 43 4.53 -3.23 -16.01
CA VAL A 43 4.13 -4.51 -15.40
C VAL A 43 2.62 -4.71 -15.59
N TRP A 44 2.19 -5.97 -15.80
CA TRP A 44 0.76 -6.27 -15.84
C TRP A 44 0.19 -6.25 -14.43
N THR A 45 -0.89 -5.49 -14.26
CA THR A 45 -1.46 -5.14 -12.95
C THR A 45 -2.99 -5.17 -13.04
N ILE A 46 -3.69 -5.49 -11.95
CA ILE A 46 -5.15 -5.56 -11.87
C ILE A 46 -5.63 -5.12 -10.47
N CYS A 47 -6.93 -4.82 -10.32
CA CYS A 47 -7.54 -4.33 -9.08
C CYS A 47 -6.80 -3.07 -8.58
N LYS A 48 -6.50 -2.96 -7.28
CA LYS A 48 -5.76 -1.83 -6.69
C LYS A 48 -4.24 -2.05 -6.72
N GLY A 49 -3.68 -2.44 -7.87
CA GLY A 49 -2.23 -2.59 -8.01
C GLY A 49 -1.67 -4.01 -7.81
N LEU A 50 -2.50 -5.06 -7.89
CA LEU A 50 -2.05 -6.44 -7.79
C LEU A 50 -1.26 -6.85 -9.04
N THR A 51 -0.04 -7.33 -8.86
CA THR A 51 0.80 -7.88 -9.95
C THR A 51 0.78 -9.40 -10.00
N HIS A 52 0.23 -10.05 -8.96
CA HIS A 52 0.06 -11.49 -8.86
C HIS A 52 -1.34 -11.81 -8.33
N VAL A 53 -1.97 -12.84 -8.89
CA VAL A 53 -3.27 -13.38 -8.47
C VAL A 53 -3.09 -14.88 -8.26
N ASP A 54 -3.46 -15.38 -7.08
CA ASP A 54 -3.31 -16.79 -6.69
C ASP A 54 -1.91 -17.36 -6.97
N GLY A 55 -0.87 -16.57 -6.68
CA GLY A 55 0.54 -16.95 -6.85
C GLY A 55 1.06 -16.89 -8.28
N LYS A 56 0.26 -16.44 -9.24
CA LYS A 56 0.65 -16.32 -10.65
C LYS A 56 0.72 -14.86 -11.08
N PRO A 57 1.71 -14.46 -11.91
CA PRO A 57 1.75 -13.10 -12.46
C PRO A 57 0.48 -12.77 -13.23
N VAL A 58 -0.02 -11.55 -13.09
CA VAL A 58 -1.10 -11.02 -13.92
C VAL A 58 -0.65 -10.99 -15.38
N ARG A 59 -1.57 -11.26 -16.30
CA ARG A 59 -1.30 -11.32 -17.74
C ARG A 59 -2.33 -10.53 -18.51
N LYS A 60 -1.96 -10.14 -19.75
CA LYS A 60 -2.85 -9.49 -20.70
C LYS A 60 -4.17 -10.26 -20.80
N GLY A 61 -5.29 -9.54 -20.72
CA GLY A 61 -6.63 -10.11 -20.86
C GLY A 61 -7.18 -10.79 -19.61
N MET A 62 -6.45 -10.81 -18.49
CA MET A 62 -7.02 -11.23 -17.20
C MET A 62 -8.12 -10.26 -16.78
N VAL A 63 -9.25 -10.81 -16.34
CA VAL A 63 -10.42 -10.08 -15.85
C VAL A 63 -10.87 -10.71 -14.54
N LEU A 64 -11.20 -9.89 -13.56
CA LEU A 64 -11.74 -10.30 -12.27
C LEU A 64 -13.07 -9.58 -12.01
N THR A 65 -13.94 -10.19 -11.21
CA THR A 65 -15.11 -9.48 -10.71
C THR A 65 -14.71 -8.48 -9.61
N PRO A 66 -15.52 -7.43 -9.36
CA PRO A 66 -15.25 -6.51 -8.25
C PRO A 66 -15.07 -7.24 -6.90
N VAL A 67 -15.90 -8.24 -6.63
CA VAL A 67 -15.81 -9.05 -5.40
C VAL A 67 -14.51 -9.84 -5.31
N GLN A 68 -14.00 -10.33 -6.45
CA GLN A 68 -12.69 -10.99 -6.48
C GLN A 68 -11.56 -9.99 -6.21
N CYS A 69 -11.63 -8.78 -6.78
CA CYS A 69 -10.68 -7.71 -6.47
C CYS A 69 -10.68 -7.36 -4.98
N ASP A 70 -11.85 -7.09 -4.40
CA ASP A 70 -11.97 -6.72 -2.99
C ASP A 70 -11.36 -7.77 -2.05
N ARG A 71 -11.60 -9.06 -2.34
CA ARG A 71 -11.02 -10.16 -1.56
C ARG A 71 -9.49 -10.17 -1.69
N LEU A 72 -8.97 -10.14 -2.91
CA LEU A 72 -7.53 -10.25 -3.17
C LEU A 72 -6.75 -9.03 -2.68
N ASP A 73 -7.31 -7.82 -2.87
CA ASP A 73 -6.75 -6.57 -2.36
C ASP A 73 -6.65 -6.63 -0.84
N ARG A 74 -7.74 -7.02 -0.16
CA ARG A 74 -7.76 -7.14 1.30
C ARG A 74 -6.73 -8.15 1.83
N GLU A 75 -6.56 -9.28 1.16
CA GLU A 75 -5.53 -10.27 1.51
C GLU A 75 -4.11 -9.69 1.35
N GLN A 76 -3.86 -8.95 0.27
CA GLN A 76 -2.56 -8.35 0.01
C GLN A 76 -2.25 -7.20 0.99
N GLU A 77 -3.23 -6.35 1.28
CA GLU A 77 -3.15 -5.28 2.27
C GLU A 77 -2.86 -5.84 3.67
N GLN A 78 -3.52 -6.92 4.08
CA GLN A 78 -3.27 -7.59 5.35
C GLN A 78 -1.85 -8.14 5.42
N LYS A 79 -1.34 -8.77 4.35
CA LYS A 79 0.05 -9.25 4.29
C LYS A 79 1.04 -8.10 4.43
N ALA A 80 0.82 -6.99 3.71
CA ALA A 80 1.67 -5.81 3.81
C ALA A 80 1.68 -5.24 5.23
N LEU A 81 0.50 -5.05 5.83
CA LEU A 81 0.38 -4.53 7.21
C LEU A 81 1.02 -5.46 8.25
N ALA A 82 0.86 -6.77 8.11
CA ALA A 82 1.48 -7.76 8.99
C ALA A 82 3.01 -7.75 8.88
N LEU A 83 3.56 -7.49 7.69
CA LEU A 83 4.99 -7.30 7.56
C LEU A 83 5.45 -6.01 8.25
N ILE A 84 4.73 -4.90 8.04
CA ILE A 84 5.05 -3.63 8.73
C ILE A 84 5.07 -3.80 10.24
N ASP A 85 4.11 -4.53 10.82
CA ASP A 85 4.10 -4.86 12.26
C ASP A 85 5.35 -5.61 12.72
N ARG A 86 5.92 -6.45 11.87
CA ARG A 86 7.11 -7.24 12.18
C ARG A 86 8.39 -6.42 12.09
N ILE A 87 8.50 -5.55 11.09
CA ILE A 87 9.77 -4.91 10.73
C ILE A 87 9.94 -3.52 11.35
N VAL A 88 8.83 -2.86 11.73
CA VAL A 88 8.86 -1.55 12.39
C VAL A 88 8.92 -1.73 13.91
N LYS A 89 9.90 -1.09 14.54
CA LYS A 89 10.21 -1.20 15.98
C LYS A 89 9.66 -0.05 16.82
N VAL A 90 9.15 0.99 16.17
CA VAL A 90 8.59 2.19 16.83
C VAL A 90 7.07 2.17 16.76
N SER A 91 6.41 2.76 17.75
CA SER A 91 4.95 2.88 17.75
C SER A 91 4.47 3.75 16.58
N LEU A 92 3.49 3.23 15.84
CA LEU A 92 2.84 3.89 14.72
C LEU A 92 1.36 4.14 15.01
N THR A 93 0.84 5.27 14.56
CA THR A 93 -0.61 5.47 14.47
C THR A 93 -1.17 4.71 13.26
N PRO A 94 -2.48 4.39 13.23
CA PRO A 94 -3.08 3.69 12.08
C PRO A 94 -2.83 4.38 10.72
N PRO A 95 -2.93 5.72 10.59
CA PRO A 95 -2.58 6.40 9.34
C PRO A 95 -1.11 6.30 8.97
N GLN A 96 -0.20 6.38 9.95
CA GLN A 96 1.25 6.20 9.69
C GLN A 96 1.52 4.80 9.16
N LYS A 97 0.93 3.78 9.78
CA LYS A 97 1.06 2.39 9.34
C LYS A 97 0.52 2.18 7.94
N ALA A 98 -0.65 2.75 7.61
CA ALA A 98 -1.21 2.68 6.26
C ALA A 98 -0.30 3.36 5.22
N GLY A 99 0.20 4.56 5.51
CA GLY A 99 1.13 5.26 4.60
C GLY A 99 2.43 4.50 4.37
N ILE A 100 3.01 3.94 5.44
CA ILE A 100 4.23 3.11 5.35
C ILE A 100 3.97 1.85 4.54
N ALA A 101 2.85 1.16 4.77
CA ALA A 101 2.48 -0.03 4.03
C ALA A 101 2.30 0.28 2.53
N SER A 102 1.63 1.38 2.19
CA SER A 102 1.48 1.84 0.80
C SER A 102 2.84 2.09 0.13
N PHE A 103 3.74 2.82 0.79
CA PHE A 103 5.09 3.05 0.28
C PHE A 103 5.86 1.74 0.08
N CYS A 104 5.91 0.90 1.12
CA CYS A 104 6.69 -0.32 1.09
C CYS A 104 6.15 -1.37 0.11
N ALA A 105 4.84 -1.60 0.02
CA ALA A 105 4.29 -2.63 -0.86
C ALA A 105 4.08 -2.17 -2.31
N TRP A 106 3.59 -0.95 -2.53
CA TRP A 106 3.19 -0.49 -3.88
C TRP A 106 4.25 0.38 -4.57
N ASN A 107 5.09 1.11 -3.83
CA ASN A 107 6.06 2.02 -4.47
C ASN A 107 7.41 1.33 -4.67
N ILE A 108 7.95 0.65 -3.65
CA ILE A 108 9.30 0.06 -3.71
C ILE A 108 9.34 -1.47 -3.65
N GLY A 109 8.29 -2.12 -3.17
CA GLY A 109 8.24 -3.55 -2.92
C GLY A 109 8.77 -3.94 -1.52
N LEU A 110 8.13 -4.93 -0.90
CA LEU A 110 8.34 -5.30 0.50
C LEU A 110 9.81 -5.67 0.80
N GLU A 111 10.43 -6.45 -0.07
CA GLU A 111 11.85 -6.83 0.05
C GLU A 111 12.78 -5.62 0.07
N LYS A 112 12.57 -4.64 -0.84
CA LYS A 112 13.38 -3.42 -0.87
C LYS A 112 13.14 -2.55 0.36
N CYS A 113 11.90 -2.54 0.88
CA CYS A 113 11.56 -1.81 2.09
C CYS A 113 12.32 -2.33 3.32
N GLU A 114 12.44 -3.65 3.49
CA GLU A 114 13.17 -4.26 4.62
C GLU A 114 14.64 -3.83 4.70
N HIS A 115 15.27 -3.56 3.56
CA HIS A 115 16.67 -3.12 3.47
C HIS A 115 16.83 -1.61 3.24
N SER A 116 15.74 -0.85 3.29
CA SER A 116 15.75 0.57 2.94
C SER A 116 16.40 1.44 4.02
N THR A 117 17.04 2.53 3.58
CA THR A 117 17.44 3.62 4.48
C THR A 117 16.22 4.18 5.22
N PHE A 118 15.06 4.26 4.56
CA PHE A 118 13.80 4.65 5.19
C PHE A 118 13.52 3.86 6.48
N LEU A 119 13.50 2.53 6.41
CA LEU A 119 13.17 1.68 7.55
C LEU A 119 14.23 1.76 8.66
N ARG A 120 15.51 1.82 8.28
CA ARG A 120 16.62 1.99 9.23
C ARG A 120 16.43 3.26 10.06
N GLU A 121 16.22 4.39 9.40
CA GLU A 121 16.05 5.68 10.08
C GLU A 121 14.75 5.74 10.88
N LEU A 122 13.66 5.15 10.36
CA LEU A 122 12.39 5.07 11.10
C LEU A 122 12.57 4.30 12.41
N ASN A 123 13.23 3.14 12.37
CA ASN A 123 13.49 2.31 13.54
C ASN A 123 14.49 2.91 14.52
N ALA A 124 15.38 3.79 14.05
CA ALA A 124 16.25 4.62 14.89
C ALA A 124 15.50 5.80 15.55
N GLY A 125 14.21 6.00 15.22
CA GLY A 125 13.42 7.13 15.71
C GLY A 125 13.67 8.44 14.95
N HIS A 126 14.51 8.43 13.92
CA HIS A 126 14.85 9.60 13.09
C HIS A 126 13.73 9.90 12.08
N ARG A 127 12.53 10.24 12.57
CA ARG A 127 11.31 10.39 11.75
C ARG A 127 11.48 11.37 10.58
N LEU A 128 12.14 12.52 10.80
CA LEU A 128 12.34 13.50 9.73
C LEU A 128 13.26 12.97 8.62
N VAL A 129 14.33 12.26 9.00
CA VAL A 129 15.27 11.65 8.04
C VAL A 129 14.56 10.54 7.27
N ALA A 130 13.77 9.70 7.94
CA ALA A 130 12.94 8.69 7.31
C ALA A 130 11.95 9.32 6.31
N CYS A 131 11.19 10.34 6.72
CA CYS A 131 10.27 11.05 5.82
C CYS A 131 10.96 11.59 4.56
N ALA A 132 12.19 12.08 4.68
CA ALA A 132 12.97 12.56 3.53
C ALA A 132 13.39 11.44 2.54
N GLN A 133 13.26 10.16 2.91
CA GLN A 133 13.46 9.03 1.99
C GLN A 133 12.20 8.68 1.19
N ILE A 134 11.03 9.13 1.62
CA ILE A 134 9.77 8.97 0.88
C ILE A 134 9.64 10.19 -0.04
N ARG A 135 10.40 10.19 -1.14
CA ARG A 135 10.31 11.24 -2.16
C ARG A 135 9.60 10.69 -3.39
N ARG A 136 8.57 11.40 -3.82
CA ARG A 136 8.04 11.33 -5.19
C ARG A 136 8.75 12.39 -6.02
#